data_AF-A0A9E5SAM1-F1
#
_entry.id   AF-A0A9E5SAM1-F1
#
_cell.length_a   1.000
_cell.length_b   1.000
_cell.length_c   1.000
_cell.angle_alpha   90.00
_cell.angle_beta   90.00
_cell.angle_gamma   90.00
#
_symmetry.space_group_name_H-M   'P 1'
#
loop_
_entity.id
_entity.type
_entity.pdbx_description
1 polymer ?
#
loop_
_entity_poly.entity_id
_entity_poly.type
_entity_poly.pdbx_seq_one_letter_code
_entity_poly.pdbx_strand_id
1 'polypeptide(L)'
;MKKKLMLVLSLVLCVMLMCWGCSPADETANGDEQTPPAQSEGEPNEKTSTEKSTMSRINIFETGILELTAQDVESKGATVSAYAVKDYVEKNFAADPVDPVAMQATDGYSASTNVDEFMKNYITMEGDSAPLFVGPDLPGELSVKYLQYIKTANESICFVADTLDVEKVFSDLGMVEADNYKFVASDGFSVDVPASDIAKCKLKKVDNAVNAEVPSLKGDVKELLYIEAVQ
;
A
#
# COMPACT_ATOMS: atom_id res chain seq x y z
N MET A 1 33.33 2.72 37.49
CA MET A 1 34.49 1.78 37.43
C MET A 1 34.01 0.36 37.72
N LYS A 2 34.39 -0.58 36.84
CA LYS A 2 34.53 -2.06 37.01
C LYS A 2 33.29 -2.97 37.23
N LYS A 3 32.80 -3.46 36.07
CA LYS A 3 32.35 -4.81 35.65
C LYS A 3 32.35 -5.97 36.67
N LYS A 4 31.27 -6.78 36.65
CA LYS A 4 31.21 -8.28 36.57
C LYS A 4 29.82 -8.65 36.00
N LEU A 5 29.63 -9.00 34.73
CA LEU A 5 29.79 -10.31 34.05
C LEU A 5 29.31 -11.53 34.85
N MET A 6 28.15 -12.09 34.49
CA MET A 6 27.90 -13.53 34.53
C MET A 6 26.91 -13.93 33.42
N LEU A 7 27.32 -14.92 32.65
CA LEU A 7 26.66 -15.56 31.52
C LEU A 7 26.62 -17.05 31.88
N VAL A 8 25.46 -17.71 31.78
CA VAL A 8 25.38 -19.17 31.82
C VAL A 8 24.41 -19.62 30.72
N LEU A 9 25.02 -20.20 29.70
CA LEU A 9 24.46 -20.95 28.58
C LEU A 9 24.32 -22.41 29.04
N SER A 10 23.18 -23.06 28.79
CA SER A 10 23.04 -24.52 28.98
C SER A 10 22.48 -25.15 27.71
N LEU A 11 23.31 -25.99 27.10
CA LEU A 11 23.04 -26.87 25.98
C LEU A 11 23.64 -28.23 26.36
N VAL A 12 22.94 -29.34 26.06
CA VAL A 12 23.38 -30.76 25.83
C VAL A 12 22.13 -31.64 26.10
N LEU A 13 21.44 -32.21 25.11
CA LEU A 13 21.72 -33.32 24.16
C LEU A 13 21.57 -34.73 24.78
N CYS A 14 20.98 -35.64 23.95
CA CYS A 14 20.96 -37.12 23.96
C CYS A 14 19.58 -37.75 24.30
N VAL A 15 19.08 -38.82 23.65
CA VAL A 15 19.54 -39.74 22.59
C VAL A 15 18.32 -40.56 22.09
N MET A 16 18.36 -41.00 20.84
CA MET A 16 17.43 -41.95 20.17
C MET A 16 17.25 -43.28 20.91
N LEU A 17 16.09 -43.93 20.72
CA LEU A 17 15.97 -45.40 20.76
C LEU A 17 14.85 -45.87 19.80
N MET A 18 15.24 -46.56 18.74
CA MET A 18 14.39 -47.41 17.89
C MET A 18 14.42 -48.85 18.42
N CYS A 19 13.32 -49.59 18.18
CA CYS A 19 13.26 -50.96 17.62
C CYS A 19 12.23 -51.90 18.26
N TRP A 20 11.73 -52.81 17.40
CA TRP A 20 11.00 -54.08 17.60
C TRP A 20 9.47 -54.00 17.52
N GLY A 21 8.76 -54.87 16.81
CA GLY A 21 9.06 -56.09 16.03
C GLY A 21 7.93 -56.26 14.99
N CYS A 22 7.71 -57.34 14.24
CA CYS A 22 8.33 -58.63 13.98
C CYS A 22 7.49 -59.20 12.80
N SER A 23 8.11 -59.79 11.76
CA SER A 23 7.40 -60.59 10.76
C SER A 23 7.04 -61.99 11.31
N PRO A 24 6.19 -62.75 10.61
CA PRO A 24 6.75 -63.89 9.86
C PRO A 24 6.16 -64.09 8.46
N ALA A 25 6.89 -64.87 7.66
CA ALA A 25 6.57 -65.35 6.31
C ALA A 25 6.02 -66.79 6.35
N ASP A 26 5.20 -67.19 5.38
CA ASP A 26 5.49 -68.31 4.45
C ASP A 26 4.37 -68.56 3.41
N GLU A 27 4.81 -69.17 2.31
CA GLU A 27 4.23 -69.31 0.95
C GLU A 27 3.00 -70.23 0.81
N THR A 28 2.11 -69.97 -0.17
CA THR A 28 1.89 -70.84 -1.37
C THR A 28 0.69 -70.44 -2.25
N ALA A 29 0.92 -70.54 -3.58
CA ALA A 29 0.00 -70.93 -4.66
C ALA A 29 -1.02 -69.93 -5.30
N ASN A 30 -0.71 -69.61 -6.57
CA ASN A 30 -1.58 -69.46 -7.76
C ASN A 30 -2.78 -68.50 -7.79
N GLY A 31 -2.75 -67.61 -8.79
CA GLY A 31 -3.93 -67.25 -9.60
C GLY A 31 -4.38 -65.78 -9.54
N ASP A 32 -4.21 -65.12 -10.69
CA ASP A 32 -5.01 -64.01 -11.24
C ASP A 32 -5.00 -62.61 -10.58
N GLU A 33 -4.32 -61.71 -11.28
CA GLU A 33 -4.86 -60.47 -11.84
C GLU A 33 -5.59 -59.49 -10.89
N GLN A 34 -4.84 -58.56 -10.26
CA GLN A 34 -5.23 -57.14 -10.23
C GLN A 34 -4.07 -56.26 -9.74
N THR A 35 -3.60 -55.34 -10.58
CA THR A 35 -2.67 -54.27 -10.20
C THR A 35 -3.48 -53.05 -9.73
N PRO A 36 -3.36 -52.59 -8.47
CA PRO A 36 -3.83 -51.25 -8.10
C PRO A 36 -2.76 -50.20 -8.43
N PRO A 37 -3.15 -48.99 -8.87
CA PRO A 37 -2.27 -48.03 -9.50
C PRO A 37 -1.42 -47.21 -8.51
N ALA A 38 -0.34 -46.68 -9.07
CA ALA A 38 0.64 -45.79 -8.47
C ALA A 38 0.04 -44.57 -7.75
N GLN A 39 0.63 -44.23 -6.61
CA GLN A 39 0.39 -42.99 -5.88
C GLN A 39 0.89 -41.80 -6.70
N SER A 40 -0.04 -40.97 -7.16
CA SER A 40 0.24 -39.62 -7.67
C SER A 40 0.35 -38.67 -6.49
N GLU A 41 1.54 -38.09 -6.30
CA GLU A 41 1.73 -36.91 -5.46
C GLU A 41 0.90 -35.76 -6.06
N GLY A 42 -0.02 -35.22 -5.27
CA GLY A 42 -0.84 -34.06 -5.64
C GLY A 42 -0.35 -32.84 -4.88
N GLU A 43 0.30 -31.92 -5.59
CA GLU A 43 0.52 -30.54 -5.15
C GLU A 43 -0.84 -29.82 -5.00
N PRO A 44 -1.05 -29.01 -3.95
CA PRO A 44 -2.10 -28.00 -3.97
C PRO A 44 -1.59 -26.79 -4.77
N ASN A 45 -2.12 -26.67 -5.98
CA ASN A 45 -1.97 -25.53 -6.88
C ASN A 45 -2.69 -24.30 -6.28
N GLU A 46 -1.96 -23.42 -5.58
CA GLU A 46 -2.44 -22.07 -5.26
C GLU A 46 -2.32 -21.21 -6.52
N LYS A 47 -3.36 -21.25 -7.35
CA LYS A 47 -3.56 -20.23 -8.38
C LYS A 47 -3.98 -18.94 -7.69
N THR A 48 -3.02 -18.10 -7.33
CA THR A 48 -3.25 -16.67 -7.15
C THR A 48 -3.79 -16.13 -8.46
N SER A 49 -5.10 -15.86 -8.54
CA SER A 49 -5.63 -15.06 -9.64
C SER A 49 -5.00 -13.68 -9.52
N THR A 50 -4.13 -13.34 -10.47
CA THR A 50 -3.63 -11.98 -10.62
C THR A 50 -4.83 -11.13 -11.07
N GLU A 51 -5.57 -10.59 -10.10
CA GLU A 51 -6.58 -9.59 -10.43
C GLU A 51 -5.86 -8.44 -11.12
N LYS A 52 -6.27 -8.17 -12.37
CA LYS A 52 -5.73 -7.07 -13.15
C LYS A 52 -6.16 -5.79 -12.44
N SER A 53 -5.18 -5.05 -11.91
CA SER A 53 -5.45 -3.77 -11.23
C SER A 53 -6.19 -2.81 -12.16
N THR A 54 -7.01 -1.95 -11.58
CA THR A 54 -7.74 -0.88 -12.26
C THR A 54 -7.23 0.51 -11.89
N MET A 55 -6.15 0.61 -11.10
CA MET A 55 -5.56 1.88 -10.65
C MET A 55 -5.07 2.72 -11.83
N SER A 56 -5.82 3.75 -12.20
CA SER A 56 -5.53 4.60 -13.35
C SER A 56 -5.07 6.00 -12.98
N ARG A 57 -5.24 6.42 -11.73
CA ARG A 57 -4.87 7.78 -11.28
C ARG A 57 -4.37 7.82 -9.84
N ILE A 58 -3.30 8.58 -9.63
CA ILE A 58 -2.68 8.84 -8.34
C ILE A 58 -2.77 10.33 -8.06
N ASN A 59 -3.62 10.72 -7.11
CA ASN A 59 -3.78 12.10 -6.67
C ASN A 59 -2.78 12.43 -5.56
N ILE A 60 -2.22 13.65 -5.56
CA ILE A 60 -1.24 14.10 -4.58
C ILE A 60 -1.90 14.97 -3.51
N PHE A 61 -1.91 14.50 -2.27
CA PHE A 61 -2.70 15.14 -1.21
C PHE A 61 -2.26 16.57 -0.95
N GLU A 62 -0.97 16.79 -0.78
CA GLU A 62 -0.41 18.07 -0.37
C GLU A 62 -0.71 19.19 -1.37
N THR A 63 -0.65 18.88 -2.66
CA THR A 63 -1.04 19.83 -3.71
C THR A 63 -2.57 19.98 -3.77
N GLY A 64 -3.33 18.88 -3.67
CA GLY A 64 -4.79 18.88 -3.79
C GLY A 64 -5.53 19.63 -2.68
N ILE A 65 -4.88 19.88 -1.54
CA ILE A 65 -5.45 20.66 -0.43
C ILE A 65 -5.17 22.17 -0.51
N LEU A 66 -4.32 22.65 -1.43
CA LEU A 66 -3.93 24.07 -1.50
C LEU A 66 -5.11 25.03 -1.70
N GLU A 67 -6.18 24.54 -2.32
CA GLU A 67 -7.42 25.28 -2.57
C GLU A 67 -8.59 24.77 -1.69
N LEU A 68 -8.29 23.97 -0.68
CA LEU A 68 -9.27 23.52 0.32
C LEU A 68 -9.08 24.29 1.62
N THR A 69 -10.16 24.38 2.40
CA THR A 69 -10.12 25.02 3.71
C THR A 69 -10.11 23.93 4.78
N ALA A 70 -9.10 23.96 5.64
CA ALA A 70 -9.06 23.10 6.82
C ALA A 70 -10.13 23.53 7.84
N GLN A 71 -10.61 22.57 8.62
CA GLN A 71 -11.65 22.73 9.62
C GLN A 71 -11.13 22.24 10.98
N ASP A 72 -11.63 22.83 12.06
CA ASP A 72 -11.37 22.36 13.41
C ASP A 72 -12.18 21.08 13.66
N VAL A 73 -11.49 19.97 13.89
CA VAL A 73 -12.08 18.64 14.07
C VAL A 73 -11.68 18.07 15.43
N GLU A 74 -12.68 17.64 16.21
CA GLU A 74 -12.44 16.87 17.42
C GLU A 74 -11.97 15.45 17.07
N SER A 75 -10.85 15.04 17.64
CA SER A 75 -10.27 13.71 17.47
C SER A 75 -9.58 13.28 18.74
N LYS A 76 -10.03 12.17 19.34
CA LYS A 76 -9.44 11.58 20.56
C LYS A 76 -9.27 12.57 21.73
N GLY A 77 -10.22 13.50 21.88
CA GLY A 77 -10.23 14.49 22.96
C GLY A 77 -9.32 15.70 22.74
N ALA A 78 -8.86 15.92 21.51
CA ALA A 78 -8.17 17.13 21.09
C ALA A 78 -8.76 17.68 19.78
N THR A 79 -8.74 18.99 19.61
CA THR A 79 -9.09 19.65 18.35
C THR A 79 -7.86 19.72 17.44
N VAL A 80 -8.00 19.33 16.18
CA VAL A 80 -6.95 19.40 15.15
C VAL A 80 -7.45 20.10 13.89
N SER A 81 -6.56 20.79 13.16
CA SER A 81 -6.89 21.32 11.83
C SER A 81 -6.82 20.18 10.81
N ALA A 82 -7.92 19.93 10.10
CA ALA A 82 -8.02 18.81 9.16
C ALA A 82 -8.87 19.13 7.93
N TYR A 83 -8.61 18.43 6.83
CA TYR A 83 -9.33 18.59 5.57
C TYR A 83 -10.39 17.51 5.44
N ALA A 84 -11.62 17.89 5.09
CA ALA A 84 -12.70 16.94 4.86
C ALA A 84 -12.36 16.07 3.64
N VAL A 85 -12.43 14.75 3.81
CA VAL A 85 -12.17 13.80 2.71
C VAL A 85 -13.17 14.02 1.58
N LYS A 86 -14.43 14.28 1.91
CA LYS A 86 -15.49 14.57 0.94
C LYS A 86 -15.11 15.73 0.01
N ASP A 87 -14.66 16.85 0.58
CA ASP A 87 -14.27 18.03 -0.21
C ASP A 87 -13.04 17.74 -1.09
N TYR A 88 -12.10 16.94 -0.59
CA TYR A 88 -10.93 16.51 -1.37
C TYR A 88 -11.32 15.62 -2.55
N VAL A 89 -12.18 14.62 -2.32
CA VAL A 89 -12.64 13.69 -3.35
C VAL A 89 -13.45 14.43 -4.42
N GLU A 90 -14.44 15.24 -4.02
CA GLU A 90 -15.28 16.01 -4.95
C GLU A 90 -14.47 16.96 -5.85
N LYS A 91 -13.34 17.46 -5.34
CA LYS A 91 -12.47 18.37 -6.08
C LYS A 91 -11.47 17.65 -6.99
N ASN A 92 -10.87 16.56 -6.53
CA ASN A 92 -9.64 16.02 -7.13
C ASN A 92 -9.83 14.67 -7.85
N PHE A 93 -10.81 13.86 -7.45
CA PHE A 93 -11.01 12.55 -8.08
C PHE A 93 -11.68 12.70 -9.46
N ALA A 94 -11.32 11.82 -10.40
CA ALA A 94 -12.00 11.72 -11.69
C ALA A 94 -13.32 10.93 -11.61
N ALA A 95 -13.46 10.05 -10.63
CA ALA A 95 -14.64 9.23 -10.41
C ALA A 95 -14.93 9.05 -8.91
N ASP A 96 -16.18 8.70 -8.59
CA ASP A 96 -16.56 8.36 -7.23
C ASP A 96 -15.73 7.16 -6.71
N PRO A 97 -15.23 7.23 -5.47
CA PRO A 97 -14.46 6.14 -4.89
C PRO A 97 -15.33 4.89 -4.72
N VAL A 98 -14.71 3.71 -4.84
CA VAL A 98 -15.37 2.41 -4.71
C VAL A 98 -14.69 1.59 -3.63
N ASP A 99 -15.49 0.81 -2.90
CA ASP A 99 -15.02 -0.11 -1.87
C ASP A 99 -14.03 -1.18 -2.41
N PRO A 100 -13.07 -1.63 -1.58
CA PRO A 100 -12.73 -1.08 -0.27
C PRO A 100 -11.86 0.17 -0.38
N VAL A 101 -11.86 1.00 0.67
CA VAL A 101 -10.85 2.05 0.87
C VAL A 101 -9.74 1.51 1.76
N ALA A 102 -8.60 1.20 1.16
CA ALA A 102 -7.42 0.69 1.85
C ALA A 102 -6.47 1.84 2.22
N MET A 103 -5.98 1.85 3.46
CA MET A 103 -5.03 2.83 3.96
C MET A 103 -3.73 2.13 4.32
N GLN A 104 -2.60 2.71 3.90
CA GLN A 104 -1.27 2.19 4.17
C GLN A 104 -0.38 3.27 4.76
N ALA A 105 0.23 2.96 5.89
CA ALA A 105 1.19 3.80 6.58
C ALA A 105 2.64 3.48 6.17
N THR A 106 3.53 4.44 6.36
CA THR A 106 4.98 4.27 6.13
C THR A 106 5.64 3.26 7.09
N ASP A 107 5.05 3.01 8.26
CA ASP A 107 5.53 2.02 9.24
C ASP A 107 5.06 0.59 8.96
N GLY A 108 4.34 0.37 7.85
CA GLY A 108 3.80 -0.92 7.43
C GLY A 108 2.42 -1.24 8.02
N TYR A 109 1.87 -0.41 8.90
CA TYR A 109 0.48 -0.57 9.32
C TYR A 109 -0.47 -0.37 8.14
N SER A 110 -1.54 -1.17 8.11
CA SER A 110 -2.60 -1.03 7.14
C SER A 110 -3.95 -1.27 7.79
N ALA A 111 -4.96 -0.57 7.28
CA ALA A 111 -6.35 -0.74 7.64
C ALA A 111 -7.20 -0.61 6.38
N SER A 112 -8.44 -1.07 6.43
CA SER A 112 -9.39 -0.87 5.34
C SER A 112 -10.76 -0.53 5.89
N THR A 113 -11.48 0.28 5.16
CA THR A 113 -12.84 0.70 5.49
C THR A 113 -13.70 0.76 4.22
N ASN A 114 -14.96 1.15 4.37
CA ASN A 114 -15.84 1.44 3.24
C ASN A 114 -15.84 2.94 2.90
N VAL A 115 -16.36 3.28 1.72
CA VAL A 115 -16.44 4.64 1.19
C VAL A 115 -17.27 5.55 2.10
N ASP A 116 -18.38 5.06 2.65
CA ASP A 116 -19.23 5.87 3.53
C ASP A 116 -18.48 6.33 4.79
N GLU A 117 -17.70 5.44 5.40
CA GLU A 117 -16.85 5.77 6.54
C GLU A 117 -15.68 6.67 6.10
N PHE A 118 -15.06 6.39 4.96
CA PHE A 118 -13.98 7.22 4.42
C PHE A 118 -14.42 8.68 4.22
N MET A 119 -15.56 8.90 3.56
CA MET A 119 -16.07 10.21 3.18
C MET A 119 -16.59 11.05 4.36
N LYS A 120 -16.93 10.43 5.49
CA LYS A 120 -17.38 11.13 6.72
C LYS A 120 -16.23 11.75 7.53
N ASN A 121 -15.00 11.31 7.27
CA ASN A 121 -13.84 11.62 8.09
C ASN A 121 -12.92 12.64 7.39
N TYR A 122 -11.78 12.91 8.04
CA TYR A 122 -10.88 13.98 7.70
C TYR A 122 -9.43 13.48 7.68
N ILE A 123 -8.56 14.25 7.06
CA ILE A 123 -7.12 14.02 7.09
C ILE A 123 -6.45 15.26 7.67
N THR A 124 -5.68 15.08 8.74
CA THR A 124 -4.84 16.15 9.28
C THR A 124 -3.40 15.98 8.81
N MET A 125 -2.78 17.12 8.51
CA MET A 125 -1.35 17.24 8.21
C MET A 125 -0.55 17.74 9.42
N GLU A 126 -1.19 17.90 10.58
CA GLU A 126 -0.58 18.46 11.79
C GLU A 126 -0.16 17.39 12.80
N GLY A 127 0.91 17.71 13.53
CA GLY A 127 1.43 16.89 14.63
C GLY A 127 2.37 15.77 14.19
N ASP A 128 3.02 15.15 15.18
CA ASP A 128 4.11 14.19 14.95
C ASP A 128 3.66 12.90 14.24
N SER A 129 2.36 12.63 14.22
CA SER A 129 1.78 11.43 13.57
C SER A 129 1.20 11.70 12.18
N ALA A 130 1.32 12.93 11.67
CA ALA A 130 0.80 13.30 10.36
C ALA A 130 1.59 12.64 9.21
N PRO A 131 0.94 12.42 8.05
CA PRO A 131 -0.49 12.58 7.82
C PRO A 131 -1.32 11.52 8.55
N LEU A 132 -2.48 11.91 9.09
CA LEU A 132 -3.29 11.06 9.96
C LEU A 132 -4.77 11.11 9.57
N PHE A 133 -5.40 9.94 9.47
CA PHE A 133 -6.85 9.83 9.33
C PHE A 133 -7.53 10.08 10.68
N VAL A 134 -8.44 11.06 10.71
CA VAL A 134 -9.10 11.54 11.94
C VAL A 134 -10.59 11.75 11.75
N GLY A 135 -11.31 11.67 12.87
CA GLY A 135 -12.70 12.09 12.96
C GLY A 135 -13.24 11.90 14.37
N PRO A 136 -14.40 12.51 14.67
CA PRO A 136 -14.97 12.53 16.01
C PRO A 136 -15.36 11.14 16.52
N ASP A 137 -15.89 10.30 15.63
CA ASP A 137 -16.39 8.96 15.93
C ASP A 137 -15.51 7.84 15.32
N LEU A 138 -14.31 8.19 14.86
CA LEU A 138 -13.42 7.28 14.14
C LEU A 138 -12.91 6.15 15.07
N PRO A 139 -13.15 4.87 14.73
CA PRO A 139 -12.62 3.73 15.48
C PRO A 139 -11.09 3.79 15.61
N GLY A 140 -10.58 3.27 16.73
CA GLY A 140 -9.15 3.32 17.05
C GLY A 140 -8.27 2.69 15.96
N GLU A 141 -8.69 1.56 15.38
CA GLU A 141 -7.99 0.88 14.29
C GLU A 141 -7.97 1.65 12.96
N LEU A 142 -8.93 2.54 12.73
CA LEU A 142 -8.98 3.34 11.50
C LEU A 142 -8.18 4.64 11.62
N SER A 143 -7.71 5.00 12.82
CA SER A 143 -6.85 6.17 13.03
C SER A 143 -5.41 5.88 12.58
N VAL A 144 -5.24 5.70 11.27
CA VAL A 144 -3.98 5.38 10.60
C VAL A 144 -3.08 6.60 10.57
N LYS A 145 -1.90 6.46 11.19
CA LYS A 145 -0.84 7.48 11.26
C LYS A 145 0.16 7.31 10.14
N TYR A 146 0.93 8.36 9.87
CA TYR A 146 2.01 8.33 8.88
C TYR A 146 1.54 7.79 7.52
N LEU A 147 0.33 8.21 7.09
CA LEU A 147 -0.27 7.75 5.85
C LEU A 147 0.72 7.96 4.70
N GLN A 148 0.95 6.89 3.95
CA GLN A 148 1.70 6.89 2.70
C GLN A 148 0.73 6.87 1.51
N TYR A 149 -0.30 6.01 1.60
CA TYR A 149 -1.31 5.86 0.55
C TYR A 149 -2.71 5.65 1.13
N ILE A 150 -3.71 6.14 0.39
CA ILE A 150 -5.11 5.70 0.49
C ILE A 150 -5.51 5.22 -0.90
N LYS A 151 -5.97 3.99 -1.03
CA LYS A 151 -6.28 3.32 -2.28
C LYS A 151 -7.76 2.97 -2.35
N THR A 152 -8.38 3.32 -3.48
CA THR A 152 -9.69 2.84 -3.92
C THR A 152 -9.49 1.94 -5.14
N ALA A 153 -10.57 1.45 -5.78
CA ALA A 153 -10.46 0.54 -6.91
C ALA A 153 -9.63 1.11 -8.08
N ASN A 154 -9.88 2.36 -8.49
CA ASN A 154 -9.29 2.98 -9.68
C ASN A 154 -8.46 4.24 -9.40
N GLU A 155 -8.58 4.82 -8.20
CA GLU A 155 -7.83 6.01 -7.82
C GLU A 155 -7.19 5.88 -6.44
N SER A 156 -6.15 6.67 -6.20
CA SER A 156 -5.49 6.75 -4.90
C SER A 156 -5.18 8.18 -4.49
N ILE A 157 -4.90 8.36 -3.20
CA ILE A 157 -4.23 9.51 -2.61
C ILE A 157 -2.82 9.07 -2.21
N CYS A 158 -1.82 9.83 -2.64
CA CYS A 158 -0.42 9.66 -2.25
C CYS A 158 0.03 10.84 -1.39
N PHE A 159 0.75 10.54 -0.31
CA PHE A 159 1.36 11.52 0.59
C PHE A 159 2.88 11.49 0.43
N VAL A 160 3.49 12.66 0.25
CA VAL A 160 4.91 12.78 -0.06
C VAL A 160 5.60 13.52 1.08
N ALA A 161 6.26 12.77 1.97
CA ALA A 161 6.97 13.34 3.11
C ALA A 161 8.24 14.11 2.71
N ASP A 162 9.02 13.55 1.78
CA ASP A 162 10.24 14.19 1.25
C ASP A 162 10.38 13.84 -0.24
N THR A 163 10.92 12.66 -0.54
CA THR A 163 11.13 12.20 -1.91
C THR A 163 10.64 10.77 -2.09
N LEU A 164 9.90 10.50 -3.17
CA LEU A 164 9.47 9.16 -3.56
C LEU A 164 9.85 8.86 -5.01
N ASP A 165 10.30 7.63 -5.28
CA ASP A 165 10.50 7.14 -6.64
C ASP A 165 9.15 6.73 -7.24
N VAL A 166 8.80 7.28 -8.41
CA VAL A 166 7.47 7.06 -9.01
C VAL A 166 7.24 5.58 -9.37
N GLU A 167 8.28 4.86 -9.81
CA GLU A 167 8.18 3.41 -10.05
C GLU A 167 7.77 2.63 -8.80
N LYS A 168 8.28 3.02 -7.62
CA LYS A 168 7.88 2.38 -6.37
C LYS A 168 6.42 2.69 -6.04
N VAL A 169 6.00 3.95 -6.20
CA VAL A 169 4.60 4.36 -6.00
C VAL A 169 3.67 3.59 -6.93
N PHE A 170 4.03 3.43 -8.20
CA PHE A 170 3.26 2.66 -9.18
C PHE A 170 3.16 1.19 -8.79
N SER A 171 4.26 0.59 -8.35
CA SER A 171 4.31 -0.80 -7.89
C SER A 171 3.43 -1.01 -6.64
N ASP A 172 3.58 -0.15 -5.63
CA ASP A 172 2.82 -0.24 -4.36
C ASP A 172 1.31 -0.10 -4.59
N LEU A 173 0.90 0.82 -5.48
CA LEU A 173 -0.51 1.09 -5.77
C LEU A 173 -1.08 0.15 -6.84
N GLY A 174 -0.22 -0.54 -7.59
CA GLY A 174 -0.58 -1.38 -8.72
C GLY A 174 -1.09 -0.54 -9.90
N MET A 175 -0.42 0.55 -10.25
CA MET A 175 -0.77 1.39 -11.40
C MET A 175 -0.89 0.54 -12.67
N VAL A 176 -1.93 0.77 -13.47
CA VAL A 176 -2.11 0.04 -14.74
C VAL A 176 -0.98 0.38 -15.71
N GLU A 177 -0.50 -0.64 -16.43
CA GLU A 177 0.48 -0.44 -17.50
C GLU A 177 -0.15 0.36 -18.65
N ALA A 178 0.54 1.42 -19.07
CA ALA A 178 0.23 2.25 -20.22
C ALA A 178 1.52 2.65 -20.95
N ASP A 179 1.42 2.99 -22.24
CA ASP A 179 2.57 3.48 -23.01
C ASP A 179 3.07 4.83 -22.49
N ASN A 180 2.13 5.67 -22.03
CA ASN A 180 2.40 6.99 -21.47
C ASN A 180 1.53 7.25 -20.23
N TYR A 181 2.05 8.11 -19.36
CA TYR A 181 1.37 8.61 -18.18
C TYR A 181 1.38 10.13 -18.23
N LYS A 182 0.27 10.76 -17.90
CA LYS A 182 0.16 12.21 -17.87
C LYS A 182 0.36 12.72 -16.46
N PHE A 183 1.33 13.62 -16.30
CA PHE A 183 1.59 14.32 -15.05
C PHE A 183 0.96 15.70 -15.15
N VAL A 184 0.05 16.03 -14.25
CA VAL A 184 -0.75 17.28 -14.32
C VAL A 184 -0.53 18.10 -13.07
N ALA A 185 -0.17 19.37 -13.26
CA ALA A 185 -0.01 20.37 -12.21
C ALA A 185 -1.35 21.04 -11.83
N SER A 186 -1.38 21.67 -10.66
CA SER A 186 -2.51 22.47 -10.15
C SER A 186 -2.95 23.59 -11.11
N ASP A 187 -2.01 24.18 -11.85
CA ASP A 187 -2.27 25.26 -12.82
C ASP A 187 -2.74 24.75 -14.20
N GLY A 188 -2.91 23.44 -14.35
CA GLY A 188 -3.31 22.78 -15.59
C GLY A 188 -2.17 22.51 -16.58
N PHE A 189 -0.92 22.88 -16.26
CA PHE A 189 0.24 22.42 -17.02
C PHE A 189 0.32 20.89 -16.96
N SER A 190 0.63 20.25 -18.08
CA SER A 190 0.77 18.80 -18.12
C SER A 190 1.86 18.36 -19.07
N VAL A 191 2.48 17.22 -18.75
CA VAL A 191 3.45 16.53 -19.59
C VAL A 191 3.08 15.06 -19.74
N ASP A 192 3.19 14.53 -20.96
CA ASP A 192 3.11 13.10 -21.22
C ASP A 192 4.50 12.49 -20.99
N VAL A 193 4.55 11.49 -20.11
CA VAL A 193 5.76 10.79 -19.70
C VAL A 193 5.70 9.35 -20.21
N PRO A 194 6.64 8.92 -21.08
CA PRO A 194 6.64 7.55 -21.57
C PRO A 194 6.96 6.58 -20.43
N ALA A 195 6.39 5.37 -20.48
CA ALA A 195 6.61 4.33 -19.47
C ALA A 195 8.10 4.05 -19.18
N SER A 196 8.95 4.15 -20.21
CA SER A 196 10.40 3.95 -20.11
C SER A 196 11.14 4.98 -19.23
N ASP A 197 10.50 6.10 -18.89
CA ASP A 197 11.08 7.14 -18.04
C ASP A 197 10.55 7.13 -16.60
N ILE A 198 9.52 6.33 -16.29
CA ILE A 198 8.91 6.28 -14.95
C ILE A 198 9.91 5.90 -13.85
N ALA A 199 10.81 4.94 -14.11
CA ALA A 199 11.87 4.53 -13.18
C ALA A 199 12.88 5.63 -12.82
N LYS A 200 12.88 6.74 -13.57
CA LYS A 200 13.75 7.90 -13.34
C LYS A 200 12.98 9.10 -12.77
N CYS A 201 11.65 9.01 -12.69
CA CYS A 201 10.82 10.09 -12.19
C CYS A 201 10.76 10.06 -10.65
N LYS A 202 10.71 11.26 -10.04
CA LYS A 202 10.63 11.41 -8.58
C LYS A 202 9.56 12.41 -8.19
N LEU A 203 8.86 12.14 -7.10
CA LEU A 203 8.02 13.11 -6.40
C LEU A 203 8.85 13.76 -5.31
N LYS A 204 8.83 15.09 -5.22
CA LYS A 204 9.61 15.87 -4.24
C LYS A 204 8.69 16.85 -3.54
N LYS A 205 8.60 16.75 -2.22
CA LYS A 205 7.92 17.72 -1.36
C LYS A 205 8.67 19.05 -1.42
N VAL A 206 7.97 20.11 -1.80
CA VAL A 206 8.51 21.49 -1.83
C VAL A 206 7.51 22.40 -1.14
N ASP A 207 7.90 22.89 0.04
CA ASP A 207 7.01 23.65 0.93
C ASP A 207 5.69 22.90 1.16
N ASN A 208 4.56 23.49 0.75
CA ASN A 208 3.22 22.94 0.95
C ASN A 208 2.73 22.10 -0.23
N ALA A 209 3.50 21.95 -1.31
CA ALA A 209 3.11 21.23 -2.52
C ALA A 209 4.12 20.12 -2.88
N VAL A 210 3.86 19.38 -3.95
CA VAL A 210 4.76 18.36 -4.47
C VAL A 210 5.12 18.69 -5.90
N ASN A 211 6.39 18.60 -6.25
CA ASN A 211 6.87 18.69 -7.62
C ASN A 211 7.24 17.30 -8.15
N ALA A 212 7.17 17.11 -9.47
CA ALA A 212 7.66 15.91 -10.13
C ALA A 212 8.90 16.19 -10.96
N GLU A 213 10.00 15.50 -10.65
CA GLU A 213 11.15 15.44 -11.54
C GLU A 213 10.85 14.49 -12.69
N VAL A 214 10.90 15.02 -13.92
CA VAL A 214 10.72 14.24 -15.14
C VAL A 214 11.98 14.40 -15.99
N PRO A 215 12.71 13.31 -16.33
CA PRO A 215 14.01 13.40 -17.01
C PRO A 215 14.00 14.14 -18.35
N SER A 216 12.88 14.10 -19.06
CA SER A 216 12.71 14.73 -20.37
C SER A 216 12.49 16.25 -20.28
N LEU A 217 12.26 16.79 -19.08
CA LEU A 217 12.00 18.21 -18.87
C LEU A 217 13.23 18.96 -18.35
N LYS A 218 13.38 20.21 -18.81
CA LYS A 218 14.31 21.17 -18.21
C LYS A 218 13.64 21.81 -16.99
N GLY A 219 13.60 21.06 -15.89
CA GLY A 219 12.95 21.44 -14.64
C GLY A 219 11.88 20.44 -14.21
N ASP A 220 11.25 20.72 -13.08
CA ASP A 220 10.19 19.87 -12.52
C ASP A 220 8.80 20.31 -13.01
N VAL A 221 7.85 19.37 -13.06
CA VAL A 221 6.42 19.70 -13.02
C VAL A 221 6.13 20.24 -11.63
N LYS A 222 5.88 21.54 -11.51
CA LYS A 222 5.62 22.17 -10.21
C LYS A 222 4.19 21.91 -9.76
N GLU A 223 3.99 21.77 -8.45
CA GLU A 223 2.65 21.59 -7.87
C GLU A 223 1.87 20.48 -8.60
N LEU A 224 2.50 19.32 -8.75
CA LEU A 224 1.89 18.12 -9.30
C LEU A 224 0.63 17.79 -8.50
N LEU A 225 -0.51 17.76 -9.20
CA LEU A 225 -1.82 17.46 -8.64
C LEU A 225 -2.14 15.97 -8.76
N TYR A 226 -1.86 15.37 -9.92
CA TYR A 226 -2.06 13.94 -10.13
C TYR A 226 -1.20 13.37 -11.26
N ILE A 227 -1.06 12.05 -11.26
CA ILE A 227 -0.51 11.24 -12.36
C ILE A 227 -1.61 10.30 -12.85
N GLU A 228 -1.81 10.19 -14.16
CA GLU A 228 -2.81 9.30 -14.74
C GLU A 228 -2.27 8.47 -15.90
N ALA A 229 -2.74 7.22 -16.04
CA ALA A 229 -2.44 6.39 -17.21
C ALA A 229 -3.22 6.91 -18.42
N VAL A 230 -2.54 7.01 -19.57
CA VAL A 230 -3.19 7.33 -20.84
C VAL A 230 -3.62 6.01 -21.49
N GLN A 231 -4.93 5.79 -21.58
CA GLN A 231 -5.54 4.59 -22.20
C GLN A 231 -5.96 4.83 -23.65
#